data_AF-A0A0B5AY46-F1
#
_entry.id   AF-A0A0B5AY46-F1
#
_cell.length_a   1.000
_cell.length_b   1.000
_cell.length_c   1.000
_cell.angle_alpha   90.00
_cell.angle_beta   90.00
_cell.angle_gamma   90.00
#
_symmetry.space_group_name_H-M   'P 1'
#
loop_
_entity.id
_entity.type
_entity.pdbx_description
1 polymer ?
#
loop_
_entity_poly.entity_id
_entity_poly.type
_entity_poly.pdbx_seq_one_letter_code
_entity_poly.pdbx_strand_id
1 'polypeptide(L)'
;MSEKKKKLSWIWWVIFPPYAFYLLIRSSLKWYIKVPIVLISILTIVLAIDMTLHPHRVEESKAEQKAITYLLKEEKETVRKMERLGEGVIVGKTEKQPVVYYRFATDNKLYHIGFVSKNGDDLEIFQVEERYPNVTLIKGDADTTDSVSSLYIAKEAERLGTPDSLVKKETDGTTTVKTSKGTYTLKSGMNQLFMLKKGTETILQKEVDEPLETKDVHKFLKEREEKIGRLKQFDKYEVSPGRESYFFTTSKGEYLLELNDDGSKKLKQKN
;
A
#
# COMPACT_ATOMS: atom_id res chain seq x y z
N MET A 1 -28.40 18.18 -43.33
CA MET A 1 -28.57 17.77 -41.91
C MET A 1 -28.16 18.95 -41.04
N SER A 2 -29.09 19.58 -40.32
CA SER A 2 -28.86 20.82 -39.52
C SER A 2 -27.74 20.66 -38.49
N GLU A 3 -26.90 21.68 -38.30
CA GLU A 3 -25.76 21.69 -37.37
C GLU A 3 -26.13 21.29 -35.92
N LYS A 4 -27.36 21.57 -35.48
CA LYS A 4 -27.86 21.15 -34.16
C LYS A 4 -27.87 19.63 -33.99
N LYS A 5 -28.15 18.86 -35.06
CA LYS A 5 -28.12 17.38 -35.01
C LYS A 5 -26.70 16.81 -34.93
N LYS A 6 -25.69 17.51 -35.46
CA LYS A 6 -24.28 17.10 -35.35
C LYS A 6 -23.75 17.24 -33.92
N LYS A 7 -24.10 18.32 -33.21
CA LYS A 7 -23.70 18.53 -31.80
C LYS A 7 -24.32 17.52 -30.84
N LEU A 8 -25.61 17.18 -31.01
CA LEU A 8 -26.28 16.18 -30.16
C LEU A 8 -25.70 14.77 -30.35
N SER A 9 -25.30 14.42 -31.58
CA SER A 9 -24.70 13.11 -31.88
C SER A 9 -23.48 12.84 -31.01
N TRP A 10 -22.54 13.79 -30.91
CA TRP A 10 -21.28 13.58 -30.22
C TRP A 10 -21.43 13.32 -28.71
N ILE A 11 -22.46 13.91 -28.08
CA ILE A 11 -22.80 13.64 -26.67
C ILE A 11 -23.20 12.18 -26.45
N TRP A 12 -23.91 11.55 -27.39
CA TRP A 12 -24.27 10.13 -27.27
C TRP A 12 -23.07 9.20 -27.40
N TRP A 13 -22.00 9.62 -28.10
CA TRP A 13 -20.73 8.87 -28.14
C TRP A 13 -20.01 8.88 -26.79
N VAL A 14 -20.20 9.92 -25.99
CA VAL A 14 -19.58 10.06 -24.67
C VAL A 14 -20.42 9.38 -23.57
N ILE A 15 -21.75 9.49 -23.63
CA ILE A 15 -22.64 9.05 -22.54
C ILE A 15 -23.12 7.60 -22.70
N PHE A 16 -23.24 7.07 -23.91
CA PHE A 16 -23.75 5.71 -24.15
C PHE A 16 -22.95 4.98 -25.25
N PRO A 17 -21.74 4.47 -24.92
CA PRO A 17 -20.89 3.75 -25.87
C PRO A 17 -21.65 2.64 -26.64
N PRO A 18 -22.50 1.79 -26.02
CA PRO A 18 -23.22 0.73 -26.74
C PRO A 18 -24.15 1.24 -27.84
N TYR A 19 -24.80 2.39 -27.64
CA TYR A 19 -25.69 2.99 -28.63
C TYR A 19 -24.92 3.64 -29.79
N ALA A 20 -23.76 4.22 -29.49
CA ALA A 20 -22.84 4.74 -30.51
C ALA A 20 -22.26 3.63 -31.40
N PHE A 21 -21.91 2.47 -30.82
CA PHE A 21 -21.54 1.26 -31.56
C PHE A 21 -22.66 0.78 -32.50
N TYR A 22 -23.90 0.76 -32.01
CA TYR A 22 -25.07 0.39 -32.82
C TYR A 22 -25.25 1.33 -34.03
N LEU A 23 -25.13 2.65 -33.83
CA LEU A 23 -25.21 3.64 -34.91
C LEU A 23 -24.05 3.52 -35.92
N LEU A 24 -22.84 3.21 -35.44
CA LEU A 24 -21.66 2.94 -36.27
C LEU A 24 -21.88 1.76 -37.22
N ILE A 25 -22.37 0.64 -36.68
CA ILE A 25 -22.64 -0.58 -37.46
C ILE A 25 -23.66 -0.29 -38.55
N ARG A 26 -24.72 0.47 -38.22
CA ARG A 26 -25.83 0.82 -39.13
C ARG A 26 -25.52 1.97 -40.11
N SER A 27 -24.38 2.64 -39.97
CA SER A 27 -23.99 3.76 -40.84
C SER A 27 -23.50 3.31 -42.22
N SER A 28 -23.55 4.18 -43.22
CA SER A 28 -23.00 3.94 -44.56
C SER A 28 -21.47 4.10 -44.64
N LEU A 29 -20.78 4.25 -43.51
CA LEU A 29 -19.32 4.37 -43.48
C LEU A 29 -18.66 3.10 -44.04
N LYS A 30 -17.55 3.29 -44.75
CA LYS A 30 -16.78 2.17 -45.32
C LYS A 30 -16.13 1.35 -44.20
N TRP A 31 -16.06 0.04 -44.41
CA TRP A 31 -15.62 -0.93 -43.40
C TRP A 31 -14.22 -0.64 -42.84
N TYR A 32 -13.29 -0.15 -43.67
CA TYR A 32 -11.94 0.22 -43.25
C TYR A 32 -11.88 1.45 -42.32
N ILE A 33 -12.98 2.20 -42.20
CA ILE A 33 -13.12 3.29 -41.21
C ILE A 33 -13.79 2.75 -39.93
N LYS A 34 -14.77 1.84 -40.09
CA LYS A 34 -15.48 1.22 -38.96
C LYS A 34 -14.57 0.37 -38.10
N VAL A 35 -13.72 -0.47 -38.72
CA VAL A 35 -12.86 -1.42 -38.00
C VAL A 35 -11.89 -0.72 -37.04
N PRO A 36 -11.11 0.30 -37.44
CA PRO A 36 -10.26 1.04 -36.52
C PRO A 36 -11.02 1.70 -35.36
N ILE A 37 -12.19 2.29 -35.61
CA ILE A 37 -13.00 2.96 -34.56
C ILE A 37 -13.50 1.95 -33.53
N VAL A 38 -13.93 0.77 -33.98
CA VAL A 38 -14.36 -0.32 -33.09
C VAL A 38 -13.19 -0.82 -32.25
N LEU A 39 -12.01 -1.03 -32.86
CA LEU A 39 -10.80 -1.44 -32.16
C LEU A 39 -10.36 -0.43 -31.10
N ILE A 40 -10.34 0.87 -31.43
CA ILE A 40 -10.01 1.95 -30.47
C ILE A 40 -10.99 1.93 -29.30
N SER A 41 -12.29 1.80 -29.58
CA SER A 41 -13.31 1.78 -28.53
C SER A 41 -13.18 0.57 -27.60
N ILE A 42 -12.85 -0.61 -28.14
CA ILE A 42 -12.55 -1.80 -27.33
C ILE A 42 -11.31 -1.55 -26.47
N LEU A 43 -10.24 -0.99 -27.05
CA LEU A 43 -9.01 -0.65 -26.33
C LEU A 43 -9.31 0.32 -25.17
N THR A 44 -10.12 1.34 -25.39
CA THR A 44 -10.52 2.30 -24.36
C THR A 44 -11.30 1.63 -23.22
N ILE A 45 -12.21 0.69 -23.54
CA ILE A 45 -12.94 -0.07 -22.51
C ILE A 45 -11.99 -0.96 -21.72
N VAL A 46 -11.09 -1.67 -22.39
CA VAL A 46 -10.07 -2.52 -21.73
C VAL A 46 -9.19 -1.68 -20.82
N LEU A 47 -8.71 -0.52 -21.28
CA LEU A 47 -7.92 0.40 -20.48
C LEU A 47 -8.73 0.96 -19.31
N ALA A 48 -10.01 1.30 -19.48
CA ALA A 48 -10.86 1.77 -18.40
C ALA A 48 -11.09 0.70 -17.32
N ILE A 49 -11.29 -0.57 -17.73
CA ILE A 49 -11.37 -1.70 -16.81
C ILE A 49 -10.03 -1.91 -16.09
N ASP A 50 -8.91 -1.86 -16.80
CA ASP A 50 -7.57 -1.99 -16.20
C ASP A 50 -7.31 -0.87 -15.19
N MET A 51 -7.62 0.38 -15.53
CA MET A 51 -7.46 1.54 -14.64
C MET A 51 -8.40 1.51 -13.42
N THR A 52 -9.56 0.86 -13.53
CA THR A 52 -10.47 0.70 -12.38
C THR A 52 -10.05 -0.44 -11.47
N LEU A 53 -9.53 -1.54 -12.02
CA LEU A 53 -9.01 -2.67 -11.25
C LEU A 53 -7.62 -2.38 -10.64
N HIS A 54 -6.79 -1.61 -11.34
CA HIS A 54 -5.40 -1.29 -10.99
C HIS A 54 -5.11 0.21 -11.10
N PRO A 55 -5.72 1.05 -10.25
CA PRO A 55 -5.64 2.51 -10.37
C PRO A 55 -4.23 3.10 -10.25
N HIS A 56 -3.29 2.38 -9.62
CA HIS A 56 -1.92 2.85 -9.38
C HIS A 56 -0.85 2.13 -10.20
N ARG A 57 -1.22 1.32 -11.20
CA ARG A 57 -0.29 0.43 -11.93
C ARG A 57 0.98 1.11 -12.46
N VAL A 58 0.85 2.33 -13.01
CA VAL A 58 2.00 3.08 -13.56
C VAL A 58 2.91 3.60 -12.45
N GLU A 59 2.34 4.09 -11.35
CA GLU A 59 3.07 4.51 -10.16
C GLU A 59 3.82 3.32 -9.54
N GLU A 60 3.13 2.20 -9.38
CA GLU A 60 3.67 0.95 -8.84
C GLU A 60 4.85 0.45 -9.67
N SER A 61 4.71 0.40 -10.99
CA SER A 61 5.80 -0.03 -11.88
C SER A 61 7.04 0.88 -11.79
N LYS A 62 6.85 2.20 -11.68
CA LYS A 62 7.96 3.15 -11.50
C LYS A 62 8.61 3.02 -10.12
N ALA A 63 7.80 2.88 -9.07
CA ALA A 63 8.29 2.67 -7.70
C ALA A 63 9.09 1.37 -7.60
N GLU A 64 8.59 0.29 -8.20
CA GLU A 64 9.25 -1.02 -8.28
C GLU A 64 10.63 -0.90 -8.93
N GLN A 65 10.71 -0.33 -10.13
CA GLN A 65 11.98 -0.18 -10.86
C GLN A 65 13.01 0.62 -10.06
N LYS A 66 12.58 1.73 -9.41
CA LYS A 66 13.48 2.55 -8.61
C LYS A 66 13.94 1.84 -7.33
N ALA A 67 13.04 1.17 -6.64
CA ALA A 67 13.38 0.37 -5.46
C ALA A 67 14.31 -0.78 -5.79
N ILE A 68 14.02 -1.57 -6.84
CA ILE A 68 14.88 -2.67 -7.28
C ILE A 68 16.26 -2.14 -7.62
N THR A 69 16.35 -1.03 -8.36
CA THR A 69 17.64 -0.42 -8.71
C THR A 69 18.41 0.00 -7.46
N TYR A 70 17.74 0.61 -6.49
CA TYR A 70 18.36 1.03 -5.24
C TYR A 70 18.80 -0.16 -4.39
N LEU A 71 17.91 -1.10 -4.09
CA LEU A 71 18.18 -2.25 -3.24
C LEU A 71 19.24 -3.18 -3.85
N LEU A 72 19.23 -3.38 -5.16
CA LEU A 72 20.25 -4.21 -5.82
C LEU A 72 21.63 -3.54 -5.83
N LYS A 73 21.70 -2.23 -6.04
CA LYS A 73 22.98 -1.51 -6.16
C LYS A 73 23.59 -1.15 -4.81
N GLU A 74 22.78 -0.59 -3.91
CA GLU A 74 23.25 -0.04 -2.65
C GLU A 74 23.22 -1.09 -1.53
N GLU A 75 22.15 -1.89 -1.45
CA GLU A 75 21.97 -2.89 -0.39
C GLU A 75 22.43 -4.30 -0.79
N LYS A 76 22.69 -4.53 -2.09
CA LYS A 76 23.02 -5.84 -2.69
C LYS A 76 21.93 -6.90 -2.44
N GLU A 77 20.68 -6.46 -2.39
CA GLU A 77 19.52 -7.31 -2.14
C GLU A 77 18.73 -7.55 -3.43
N THR A 78 18.20 -8.77 -3.57
CA THR A 78 17.27 -9.10 -4.65
C THR A 78 15.84 -8.99 -4.13
N VAL A 79 15.05 -8.13 -4.77
CA VAL A 79 13.63 -7.97 -4.47
C VAL A 79 12.86 -9.16 -5.02
N ARG A 80 12.05 -9.80 -4.16
CA ARG A 80 11.16 -10.90 -4.53
C ARG A 80 9.72 -10.46 -4.70
N LYS A 81 9.29 -9.53 -3.85
CA LYS A 81 7.90 -9.09 -3.80
C LYS A 81 7.80 -7.64 -3.38
N MET A 82 6.82 -6.95 -3.96
CA MET A 82 6.42 -5.60 -3.63
C MET A 82 4.94 -5.57 -3.22
N GLU A 83 4.60 -4.79 -2.20
CA GLU A 83 3.21 -4.54 -1.80
C GLU A 83 3.01 -3.05 -1.49
N ARG A 84 1.95 -2.45 -2.04
CA ARG A 84 1.56 -1.09 -1.69
C ARG A 84 0.94 -1.05 -0.30
N LEU A 85 1.56 -0.29 0.61
CA LEU A 85 1.04 -0.12 1.97
C LEU A 85 -0.02 0.99 2.01
N GLY A 86 0.20 2.05 1.22
CA GLY A 86 -0.73 3.14 1.05
C GLY A 86 -0.04 4.51 1.06
N GLU A 87 -0.87 5.54 1.16
CA GLU A 87 -0.44 6.93 1.23
C GLU A 87 -0.29 7.35 2.68
N GLY A 88 0.82 8.02 2.96
CA GLY A 88 1.15 8.58 4.25
C GLY A 88 1.44 10.07 4.14
N VAL A 89 1.67 10.68 5.30
CA VAL A 89 2.18 12.04 5.38
C VAL A 89 3.42 12.02 6.24
N ILE A 90 4.55 12.44 5.68
CA ILE A 90 5.77 12.62 6.44
C ILE A 90 5.73 13.98 7.10
N VAL A 91 6.08 14.00 8.37
CA VAL A 91 6.07 15.19 9.20
C VAL A 91 7.46 15.32 9.82
N GLY A 92 8.17 16.37 9.44
CA GLY A 92 9.42 16.79 10.08
C GLY A 92 9.21 17.97 11.03
N LYS A 93 10.30 18.65 11.37
CA LYS A 93 10.25 19.89 12.17
C LYS A 93 9.69 21.08 11.39
N THR A 94 9.95 21.16 10.09
CA THR A 94 9.58 22.29 9.23
C THR A 94 8.90 21.90 7.92
N GLU A 95 8.88 20.61 7.59
CA GLU A 95 8.39 20.12 6.31
C GLU A 95 7.29 19.08 6.51
N LYS A 96 6.29 19.15 5.63
CA LYS A 96 5.22 18.17 5.53
C LYS A 96 5.08 17.81 4.07
N GLN A 97 5.18 16.51 3.77
CA GLN A 97 5.10 16.05 2.38
C GLN A 97 4.24 14.78 2.29
N PRO A 98 3.33 14.69 1.30
CA PRO A 98 2.66 13.44 0.99
C PRO A 98 3.68 12.43 0.46
N VAL A 99 3.56 11.19 0.92
CA VAL A 99 4.44 10.09 0.54
C VAL A 99 3.60 8.86 0.23
N VAL A 100 4.06 8.02 -0.69
CA VAL A 100 3.51 6.67 -0.88
C VAL A 100 4.51 5.65 -0.35
N TYR A 101 4.04 4.74 0.49
CA TYR A 101 4.88 3.68 1.04
C TYR A 101 4.61 2.33 0.38
N TYR A 102 5.69 1.61 0.12
CA TYR A 102 5.69 0.25 -0.38
C TYR A 102 6.54 -0.64 0.51
N ARG A 103 6.09 -1.88 0.72
CA ARG A 103 6.88 -2.94 1.35
C ARG A 103 7.59 -3.73 0.26
N PHE A 104 8.89 -3.95 0.44
CA PHE A 104 9.70 -4.81 -0.40
C PHE A 104 10.24 -5.96 0.43
N ALA A 105 9.98 -7.20 0.00
CA ALA A 105 10.53 -8.40 0.60
C ALA A 105 11.72 -8.90 -0.23
N THR A 106 12.83 -9.17 0.44
CA THR A 106 14.04 -9.79 -0.14
C THR A 106 14.19 -11.20 0.43
N ASP A 107 15.28 -11.91 0.13
CA ASP A 107 15.49 -13.26 0.66
C ASP A 107 15.48 -13.32 2.19
N ASN A 108 16.00 -12.28 2.86
CA ASN A 108 16.20 -12.29 4.32
C ASN A 108 15.72 -11.02 5.02
N LYS A 109 15.28 -9.99 4.30
CA LYS A 109 14.93 -8.68 4.87
C LYS A 109 13.59 -8.18 4.38
N LEU A 110 13.02 -7.27 5.16
CA LEU A 110 11.88 -6.46 4.76
C LEU A 110 12.27 -4.99 4.78
N TYR A 111 11.90 -4.29 3.71
CA TYR A 111 12.10 -2.86 3.57
C TYR A 111 10.77 -2.14 3.43
N HIS A 112 10.64 -1.00 4.09
CA HIS A 112 9.65 0.02 3.78
C HIS A 112 10.33 1.15 3.03
N ILE A 113 9.86 1.43 1.81
CA ILE A 113 10.41 2.51 0.99
C ILE A 113 9.30 3.53 0.75
N GLY A 114 9.57 4.77 1.14
CA GLY A 114 8.72 5.94 0.93
C GLY A 114 9.14 6.71 -0.31
N PHE A 115 8.16 7.01 -1.17
CA PHE A 115 8.35 7.77 -2.39
C PHE A 115 7.58 9.08 -2.35
N VAL A 116 8.23 10.15 -2.78
CA VAL A 116 7.62 11.47 -2.96
C VAL A 116 7.53 11.81 -4.45
N SER A 117 6.43 12.43 -4.86
CA SER A 117 6.29 12.90 -6.24
C SER A 117 6.95 14.28 -6.37
N LYS A 118 7.91 14.40 -7.29
CA LYS A 118 8.64 15.67 -7.51
C LYS A 118 7.93 16.60 -8.49
N ASN A 119 7.24 16.03 -9.48
CA ASN A 119 6.58 16.77 -10.57
C ASN A 119 5.29 16.07 -11.06
N GLY A 120 4.56 15.39 -10.18
CA GLY A 120 3.36 14.62 -10.54
C GLY A 120 3.66 13.21 -11.05
N ASP A 121 4.65 13.07 -11.94
CA ASP A 121 4.93 11.80 -12.62
C ASP A 121 6.23 11.09 -12.23
N ASP A 122 7.15 11.79 -11.56
CA ASP A 122 8.45 11.24 -11.17
C ASP A 122 8.52 11.02 -9.66
N LEU A 123 8.78 9.76 -9.27
CA LEU A 123 8.85 9.32 -7.88
C LEU A 123 10.30 9.32 -7.39
N GLU A 124 10.64 10.06 -6.35
CA GLU A 124 11.96 9.96 -5.72
C GLU A 124 11.90 9.15 -4.43
N ILE A 125 12.90 8.30 -4.20
CA ILE A 125 13.06 7.60 -2.93
C ILE A 125 13.44 8.64 -1.88
N PHE A 126 12.47 8.94 -1.03
CA PHE A 126 12.64 9.84 0.10
C PHE A 126 13.23 9.10 1.31
N GLN A 127 12.69 7.93 1.63
CA GLN A 127 13.05 7.19 2.83
C GLN A 127 13.12 5.69 2.57
N VAL A 128 14.09 5.03 3.20
CA VAL A 128 14.27 3.57 3.20
C VAL A 128 14.46 3.13 4.65
N GLU A 129 13.54 2.30 5.14
CA GLU A 129 13.61 1.68 6.46
C GLU A 129 13.75 0.17 6.29
N GLU A 130 14.77 -0.44 6.89
CA GLU A 130 14.74 -1.87 7.19
C GLU A 130 13.76 -2.09 8.34
N ARG A 131 12.88 -3.07 8.19
CA ARG A 131 11.84 -3.43 9.16
C ARG A 131 11.99 -4.85 9.68
N TYR A 132 12.84 -5.65 9.04
CA TYR A 132 13.27 -6.97 9.46
C TYR A 132 14.66 -7.28 8.87
N PRO A 133 15.58 -7.91 9.62
CA PRO A 133 15.41 -8.33 11.02
C PRO A 133 15.46 -7.17 12.03
N ASN A 134 16.10 -6.05 11.68
CA ASN A 134 16.23 -4.90 12.56
C ASN A 134 15.41 -3.73 12.05
N VAL A 135 14.83 -2.95 12.97
CA VAL A 135 14.18 -1.68 12.62
C VAL A 135 15.28 -0.62 12.51
N THR A 136 15.64 -0.23 11.29
CA THR A 136 16.74 0.73 11.06
C THR A 136 16.42 1.65 9.90
N LEU A 137 16.68 2.94 10.08
CA LEU A 137 16.61 3.92 9.00
C LEU A 137 17.90 3.85 8.18
N ILE A 138 17.80 3.41 6.93
CA ILE A 138 18.94 3.30 6.01
C ILE A 138 19.13 4.60 5.24
N LYS A 139 18.02 5.19 4.79
CA LYS A 139 18.01 6.45 4.05
C LYS A 139 16.82 7.30 4.49
N GLY A 140 17.02 8.61 4.60
CA GLY A 140 15.99 9.58 4.97
C GLY A 140 16.44 10.46 6.12
N ASP A 141 15.56 11.36 6.56
CA ASP A 141 15.82 12.22 7.70
C ASP A 141 15.44 11.51 9.00
N ALA A 142 16.35 11.49 9.97
CA ALA A 142 16.07 10.94 11.29
C ALA A 142 15.01 11.77 12.02
N ASP A 143 14.90 13.07 11.73
CA ASP A 143 13.97 14.03 12.31
C ASP A 143 12.58 14.03 11.61
N THR A 144 12.21 12.95 10.92
CA THR A 144 10.85 12.76 10.38
C THR A 144 10.15 11.54 10.98
N THR A 145 8.81 11.53 10.90
CA THR A 145 7.98 10.37 11.28
C THR A 145 8.42 9.10 10.55
N ASP A 146 8.41 7.95 11.24
CA ASP A 146 8.65 6.66 10.61
C ASP A 146 7.48 6.24 9.70
N SER A 147 7.72 5.26 8.83
CA SER A 147 6.74 4.81 7.83
C SER A 147 5.41 4.38 8.44
N VAL A 148 5.44 3.67 9.57
CA VAL A 148 4.24 3.15 10.24
C VAL A 148 3.44 4.27 10.87
N SER A 149 4.10 5.16 11.60
CA SER A 149 3.44 6.34 12.19
C SER A 149 2.82 7.21 11.11
N SER A 150 3.54 7.44 10.00
CA SER A 150 3.07 8.23 8.86
C SER A 150 1.80 7.64 8.23
N LEU A 151 1.78 6.33 7.98
CA LEU A 151 0.62 5.61 7.44
C LEU A 151 -0.56 5.61 8.40
N TYR A 152 -0.31 5.40 9.70
CA TYR A 152 -1.37 5.36 10.71
C TYR A 152 -2.05 6.71 10.86
N ILE A 153 -1.27 7.80 10.94
CA ILE A 153 -1.81 9.15 11.05
C ILE A 153 -2.67 9.49 9.83
N ALA A 154 -2.22 9.15 8.61
CA ALA A 154 -2.99 9.36 7.40
C ALA A 154 -4.31 8.58 7.41
N LYS A 155 -4.27 7.30 7.81
CA LYS A 155 -5.46 6.45 7.92
C LYS A 155 -6.47 6.97 8.94
N GLU A 156 -5.99 7.52 10.06
CA GLU A 156 -6.80 7.99 11.18
C GLU A 156 -6.98 9.52 11.17
N ALA A 157 -6.79 10.18 10.03
CA ALA A 157 -6.81 11.64 9.91
C ALA A 157 -8.13 12.25 10.41
N GLU A 158 -9.27 11.56 10.23
CA GLU A 158 -10.55 12.02 10.78
C GLU A 158 -10.56 12.03 12.31
N ARG A 159 -9.87 11.10 12.98
CA ARG A 159 -9.84 11.00 14.44
C ARG A 159 -8.72 11.82 15.06
N LEU A 160 -7.53 11.75 14.48
CA LEU A 160 -6.31 12.40 14.98
C LEU A 160 -6.16 13.82 14.49
N GLY A 161 -6.84 14.20 13.40
CA GLY A 161 -6.64 15.48 12.75
C GLY A 161 -5.44 15.47 11.82
N THR A 162 -5.19 16.63 11.23
CA THR A 162 -4.09 16.83 10.28
C THR A 162 -2.79 16.98 11.07
N PRO A 163 -1.71 16.27 10.70
CA PRO A 163 -0.44 16.47 11.36
C PRO A 163 0.19 17.81 10.97
N ASP A 164 0.76 18.48 11.97
CA ASP A 164 1.37 19.80 11.88
C ASP A 164 2.90 19.70 11.97
N SER A 165 3.42 19.07 13.03
CA SER A 165 4.87 18.95 13.25
C SER A 165 5.26 17.74 14.09
N LEU A 166 6.49 17.27 13.87
CA LEU A 166 7.12 16.29 14.75
C LEU A 166 7.65 17.01 16.01
N VAL A 167 7.26 16.52 17.18
CA VAL A 167 7.70 17.05 18.47
C VAL A 167 8.95 16.31 18.95
N LYS A 168 8.93 14.98 18.89
CA LYS A 168 10.01 14.12 19.37
C LYS A 168 10.00 12.80 18.63
N LYS A 169 11.19 12.24 18.38
CA LYS A 169 11.35 10.86 17.98
C LYS A 169 12.46 10.23 18.81
N GLU A 170 12.20 9.03 19.27
CA GLU A 170 13.12 8.24 20.09
C GLU A 170 13.63 7.05 19.28
N THR A 171 14.78 6.51 19.69
CA THR A 171 15.42 5.37 19.02
C THR A 171 14.63 4.08 19.14
N ASP A 172 13.71 3.98 20.12
CA ASP A 172 12.89 2.80 20.38
C ASP A 172 11.61 2.73 19.52
N GLY A 173 11.48 3.60 18.51
CA GLY A 173 10.30 3.70 17.65
C GLY A 173 9.17 4.56 18.23
N THR A 174 9.40 5.26 19.34
CA THR A 174 8.44 6.24 19.88
C THR A 174 8.52 7.55 19.13
N THR A 175 7.39 7.98 18.57
CA THR A 175 7.23 9.18 17.75
C THR A 175 6.10 10.04 18.31
N THR A 176 6.40 11.27 18.73
CA THR A 176 5.42 12.24 19.22
C THR A 176 5.13 13.28 18.16
N VAL A 177 3.87 13.35 17.73
CA VAL A 177 3.40 14.23 16.66
C VAL A 177 2.35 15.20 17.18
N LYS A 178 2.48 16.47 16.82
CA LYS A 178 1.44 17.47 17.02
C LYS A 178 0.51 17.49 15.80
N THR A 179 -0.78 17.49 16.08
CA THR A 179 -1.85 17.53 15.07
C THR A 179 -2.87 18.61 15.44
N SER A 180 -3.77 18.90 14.52
CA SER A 180 -4.88 19.83 14.75
C SER A 180 -5.85 19.40 15.86
N LYS A 181 -5.89 18.12 16.26
CA LYS A 181 -6.75 17.63 17.37
C LYS A 181 -5.98 17.31 18.66
N GLY A 182 -4.68 17.61 18.71
CA GLY A 182 -3.84 17.49 19.89
C GLY A 182 -2.47 16.86 19.62
N THR A 183 -1.73 16.60 20.70
CA THR A 183 -0.43 15.94 20.63
C THR A 183 -0.57 14.46 20.93
N TYR A 184 -0.12 13.63 20.00
CA TYR A 184 -0.18 12.18 20.09
C TYR A 184 1.21 11.58 20.21
N THR A 185 1.38 10.61 21.11
CA THR A 185 2.58 9.78 21.21
C THR A 185 2.26 8.42 20.63
N LEU A 186 2.98 8.05 19.58
CA LEU A 186 2.88 6.81 18.86
C LEU A 186 4.11 5.96 19.22
N LYS A 187 3.95 4.67 19.49
CA LYS A 187 5.10 3.74 19.55
C LYS A 187 4.92 2.70 18.48
N SER A 188 5.82 2.67 17.51
CA SER A 188 5.78 1.73 16.40
C SER A 188 6.96 0.76 16.43
N GLY A 189 6.81 -0.37 15.77
CA GLY A 189 7.90 -1.31 15.50
C GLY A 189 7.39 -2.47 14.65
N MET A 190 8.32 -3.16 13.95
CA MET A 190 8.05 -4.25 13.00
C MET A 190 6.70 -4.08 12.28
N ASN A 191 6.56 -2.93 11.61
CA ASN A 191 5.43 -2.47 10.79
C ASN A 191 4.04 -2.26 11.45
N GLN A 192 3.95 -2.19 12.76
CA GLN A 192 2.70 -1.89 13.46
C GLN A 192 2.84 -0.81 14.53
N LEU A 193 1.69 -0.24 14.90
CA LEU A 193 1.56 0.69 16.01
C LEU A 193 1.17 -0.07 17.27
N PHE A 194 2.03 -0.03 18.28
CA PHE A 194 1.82 -0.67 19.57
C PHE A 194 1.06 0.20 20.55
N MET A 195 1.28 1.52 20.49
CA MET A 195 0.71 2.44 21.45
C MET A 195 0.31 3.75 20.77
N LEU A 196 -0.83 4.28 21.17
CA LEU A 196 -1.27 5.63 20.89
C LEU A 196 -1.74 6.27 22.19
N LYS A 197 -1.09 7.37 22.57
CA LYS A 197 -1.47 8.20 23.72
C LYS A 197 -1.78 9.62 23.27
N LYS A 198 -2.74 10.26 23.92
CA LYS A 198 -2.98 11.71 23.83
C LYS A 198 -2.68 12.33 25.19
N GLY A 199 -1.52 12.97 25.30
CA GLY A 199 -0.99 13.35 26.62
C GLY A 199 -0.77 12.11 27.49
N THR A 200 -1.48 12.02 28.61
CA THR A 200 -1.42 10.89 29.55
C THR A 200 -2.48 9.81 29.28
N GLU A 201 -3.49 10.10 28.47
CA GLU A 201 -4.57 9.18 28.15
C GLU A 201 -4.12 8.16 27.11
N THR A 202 -4.29 6.86 27.41
CA THR A 202 -3.98 5.77 26.48
C THR A 202 -5.21 5.48 25.63
N ILE A 203 -5.12 5.81 24.35
CA ILE A 203 -6.19 5.63 23.36
C ILE A 203 -6.13 4.22 22.76
N LEU A 204 -4.92 3.71 22.56
CA LEU A 204 -4.68 2.36 22.07
C LEU A 204 -3.42 1.82 22.71
N GLN A 205 -3.50 0.61 23.24
CA GLN A 205 -2.37 -0.18 23.69
C GLN A 205 -2.60 -1.59 23.17
N LYS A 206 -1.77 -1.98 22.20
CA LYS A 206 -1.61 -3.36 21.78
C LYS A 206 -0.37 -3.88 22.50
N GLU A 207 -0.52 -4.98 23.23
CA GLU A 207 0.65 -5.70 23.73
C GLU A 207 1.49 -6.14 22.51
N VAL A 208 2.78 -5.81 22.57
CA VAL A 208 3.75 -6.11 21.51
C VAL A 208 4.02 -7.61 21.56
N ASP A 209 3.86 -8.29 20.42
CA ASP A 209 4.79 -9.36 19.97
C ASP A 209 4.57 -9.79 18.50
N GLU A 210 3.78 -9.06 17.70
CA GLU A 210 3.27 -9.63 16.46
C GLU A 210 4.13 -9.42 15.20
N PRO A 211 4.40 -10.52 14.47
CA PRO A 211 4.56 -10.59 13.01
C PRO A 211 3.53 -9.87 12.18
N LEU A 212 3.97 -9.42 11.02
CA LEU A 212 3.20 -8.66 10.06
C LEU A 212 2.12 -9.41 9.29
N GLU A 213 0.86 -9.28 9.67
CA GLU A 213 -0.20 -9.54 8.70
C GLU A 213 -0.17 -8.51 7.55
N THR A 214 -0.04 -8.99 6.32
CA THR A 214 -0.52 -8.22 5.17
C THR A 214 -2.05 -8.17 5.21
N LYS A 215 -2.67 -7.21 4.51
CA LYS A 215 -4.14 -7.22 4.35
C LYS A 215 -4.65 -8.56 3.80
N ASP A 216 -3.85 -9.20 2.96
CA ASP A 216 -4.14 -10.51 2.38
C ASP A 216 -4.00 -11.67 3.36
N VAL A 217 -3.13 -11.57 4.37
CA VAL A 217 -3.04 -12.54 5.48
C VAL A 217 -4.28 -12.41 6.35
N HIS A 218 -4.59 -11.19 6.79
CA HIS A 218 -5.75 -10.95 7.65
C HIS A 218 -7.04 -11.42 6.99
N LYS A 219 -7.25 -11.07 5.72
CA LYS A 219 -8.40 -11.54 4.94
C LYS A 219 -8.45 -13.07 4.86
N PHE A 220 -7.32 -13.71 4.56
CA PHE A 220 -7.22 -15.16 4.44
C PHE A 220 -7.51 -15.90 5.76
N LEU A 221 -7.08 -15.35 6.90
CA LEU A 221 -7.35 -15.92 8.22
C LEU A 221 -8.80 -15.70 8.64
N LYS A 222 -9.36 -14.51 8.37
CA LYS A 222 -10.77 -14.19 8.62
C LYS A 222 -11.71 -15.10 7.85
N GLU A 223 -11.41 -15.39 6.58
CA GLU A 223 -12.16 -16.36 5.76
C GLU A 223 -12.11 -17.79 6.32
N ARG A 224 -11.15 -18.09 7.20
CA ARG A 224 -10.96 -19.41 7.84
C ARG A 224 -11.27 -19.42 9.33
N GLU A 225 -11.81 -18.34 9.89
CA GLU A 225 -12.05 -18.20 11.33
C GLU A 225 -12.89 -19.36 11.90
N GLU A 226 -13.88 -19.85 11.16
CA GLU A 226 -14.68 -21.02 11.56
C GLU A 226 -13.84 -22.27 11.76
N LYS A 227 -12.81 -22.48 10.93
CA LYS A 227 -11.95 -23.66 10.96
C LYS A 227 -10.84 -23.51 12.00
N ILE A 228 -10.18 -22.36 12.03
CA ILE A 228 -8.96 -22.15 12.81
C ILE A 228 -9.22 -21.46 14.15
N GLY A 229 -10.43 -20.95 14.39
CA GLY A 229 -10.75 -20.14 15.55
C GLY A 229 -10.41 -18.67 15.34
N ARG A 230 -10.85 -17.83 16.29
CA ARG A 230 -10.55 -16.40 16.28
C ARG A 230 -9.08 -16.19 16.57
N LEU A 231 -8.40 -15.44 15.71
CA LEU A 231 -7.01 -15.03 15.92
C LEU A 231 -6.88 -14.30 17.26
N LYS A 232 -5.95 -14.74 18.10
CA LYS A 232 -5.62 -14.10 19.37
C LYS A 232 -4.39 -13.22 19.22
N GLN A 233 -3.31 -13.80 18.72
CA GLN A 233 -2.05 -13.10 18.54
C GLN A 233 -1.18 -13.76 17.46
N PHE A 234 -0.21 -13.01 16.91
CA PHE A 234 0.94 -13.60 16.20
C PHE A 234 2.15 -13.76 17.13
N ASP A 235 2.85 -14.88 16.97
CA ASP A 235 3.94 -15.28 17.85
C ASP A 235 5.32 -15.10 17.20
N LYS A 236 5.45 -15.31 15.88
CA LYS A 236 6.76 -15.24 15.17
C LYS A 236 6.66 -15.01 13.66
N TYR A 237 7.62 -14.25 13.12
CA TYR A 237 7.72 -13.90 11.70
C TYR A 237 9.08 -14.32 11.20
N GLU A 238 9.11 -14.97 10.05
CA GLU A 238 10.36 -15.31 9.37
C GLU A 238 10.26 -15.01 7.88
N VAL A 239 11.26 -14.29 7.38
CA VAL A 239 11.51 -14.19 5.94
C VAL A 239 12.57 -15.23 5.60
N SER A 240 12.31 -16.03 4.57
CA SER A 240 13.27 -16.99 4.04
C SER A 240 13.22 -16.97 2.51
N PRO A 241 14.25 -17.49 1.82
CA PRO A 241 14.20 -17.65 0.37
C PRO A 241 12.93 -18.38 -0.06
N GLY A 242 12.16 -17.76 -0.95
CA GLY A 242 10.93 -18.32 -1.50
C GLY A 242 9.67 -18.24 -0.64
N ARG A 243 9.75 -17.78 0.63
CA ARG A 243 8.59 -17.77 1.54
C ARG A 243 8.63 -16.74 2.67
N GLU A 244 7.44 -16.33 3.10
CA GLU A 244 7.19 -15.60 4.36
C GLU A 244 6.41 -16.53 5.31
N SER A 245 6.85 -16.64 6.57
CA SER A 245 6.23 -17.54 7.56
C SER A 245 5.67 -16.75 8.73
N TYR A 246 4.41 -17.02 9.06
CA TYR A 246 3.68 -16.42 10.17
C TYR A 246 3.27 -17.50 11.16
N PHE A 247 3.76 -17.40 12.37
CA PHE A 247 3.35 -18.23 13.50
C PHE A 247 2.35 -17.44 14.31
N PHE A 248 1.21 -18.04 14.65
CA PHE A 248 0.14 -17.36 15.37
C PHE A 248 -0.72 -18.31 16.18
N THR A 249 -1.33 -17.75 17.22
CA THR A 249 -2.20 -18.45 18.14
C THR A 249 -3.64 -17.98 17.96
N THR A 250 -4.56 -18.94 17.94
CA THR A 250 -6.00 -18.71 17.82
C THR A 250 -6.76 -19.26 19.03
N SER A 251 -8.09 -19.15 19.01
CA SER A 251 -8.94 -19.83 19.99
C SER A 251 -8.95 -21.36 19.87
N LYS A 252 -8.42 -21.96 18.79
CA LYS A 252 -8.39 -23.41 18.58
C LYS A 252 -6.98 -24.03 18.59
N GLY A 253 -5.93 -23.22 18.75
CA GLY A 253 -4.56 -23.71 18.88
C GLY A 253 -3.53 -22.81 18.20
N GLU A 254 -2.34 -23.36 18.03
CA GLU A 254 -1.23 -22.68 17.35
C GLU A 254 -1.14 -23.09 15.89
N TYR A 255 -0.83 -22.14 15.02
CA TYR A 255 -0.80 -22.31 13.57
C TYR A 255 0.43 -21.66 12.94
N LEU A 256 0.79 -22.17 11.77
CA LEU A 256 1.79 -21.64 10.86
C LEU A 256 1.14 -21.38 9.50
N LEU A 257 1.21 -20.14 9.02
CA LEU A 257 0.90 -19.76 7.65
C LEU A 257 2.19 -19.49 6.88
N GLU A 258 2.43 -20.24 5.81
CA GLU A 258 3.50 -19.99 4.85
C GLU A 258 2.89 -19.32 3.61
N LEU A 259 3.37 -18.14 3.24
CA LEU A 259 3.11 -17.50 1.96
C LEU A 259 4.32 -17.74 1.05
N ASN A 260 4.14 -18.41 -0.07
CA ASN A 260 5.22 -18.62 -1.03
C ASN A 260 5.18 -17.54 -2.13
N ASP A 261 6.29 -17.34 -2.82
CA ASP A 261 6.42 -16.31 -3.87
C ASP A 261 5.49 -16.55 -5.07
N ASP A 262 5.06 -17.79 -5.30
CA ASP A 262 4.04 -18.14 -6.31
C ASP A 262 2.61 -17.74 -5.92
N GLY A 263 2.44 -17.08 -4.76
CA GLY A 263 1.15 -16.67 -4.23
C GLY A 263 0.40 -17.78 -3.49
N SER A 264 0.94 -19.01 -3.45
CA SER A 264 0.32 -20.10 -2.72
C SER A 264 0.44 -19.89 -1.21
N LYS A 265 -0.63 -20.25 -0.49
CA LYS A 265 -0.76 -20.09 0.96
C LYS A 265 -0.96 -21.45 1.61
N LYS A 266 -0.05 -21.86 2.49
CA LYS A 266 -0.13 -23.14 3.21
C LYS A 266 -0.36 -22.86 4.69
N LEU A 267 -1.45 -23.41 5.22
CA LEU A 267 -1.78 -23.32 6.65
C LEU A 267 -1.58 -24.68 7.30
N LYS A 268 -0.80 -24.72 8.39
CA LYS A 268 -0.49 -25.91 9.17
C LYS A 268 -0.83 -25.65 10.64
N GLN A 269 -1.46 -26.61 11.32
CA GLN A 269 -1.60 -26.57 12.77
C GLN A 269 -0.29 -27.09 13.39
N LYS A 270 0.23 -26.40 14.39
CA LYS A 270 1.34 -26.91 15.20
C LYS A 270 0.77 -27.91 16.21
N ASN A 271 1.37 -29.09 16.27
CA ASN A 271 1.08 -30.10 17.29
C ASN A 271 1.89 -29.82 18.55
#